data_AF-A0A3C0A2K8-F1
#
_entry.id   AF-A0A3C0A2K8-F1
#
_cell.length_a   1.000
_cell.length_b   1.000
_cell.length_c   1.000
_cell.angle_alpha   90.00
_cell.angle_beta   90.00
_cell.angle_gamma   90.00
#
_symmetry.space_group_name_H-M   'P 1'
#
loop_
_entity.id
_entity.type
_entity.pdbx_description
1 polymer ?
#
loop_
_entity_poly.entity_id
_entity_poly.type
_entity_poly.pdbx_seq_one_letter_code
_entity_poly.pdbx_strand_id
1 'polypeptide(L)'
;METQKFEIYAPVRNTINSALGVVVKTAGENITIQPQSGERITFRAQYLAPASATEAATLAPLIALLKREEEERNKPKAPPDPAIIRAEFDKFLHHITVRYPASGEAFKTFWLDVLAAAGDLPGQTWEMKPNTAKHPGPVLKVYNTPTGKWVYCLTFMAGWGLRMEIKKEFLPTGYEHLFPIDHAMFGAGRAVELVYSKLPAEKQKLYLDCVKAIYKKTT
;
A
#
# COMPACT_ATOMS: atom_id res chain seq x y z
N MET A 1 3.47 37.10 -10.22
CA MET A 1 3.22 37.03 -8.77
C MET A 1 4.13 35.97 -8.21
N GLU A 2 4.93 36.29 -7.18
CA GLU A 2 5.76 35.30 -6.50
C GLU A 2 4.88 34.27 -5.79
N THR A 3 5.10 32.99 -6.08
CA THR A 3 4.36 31.89 -5.43
C THR A 3 4.80 31.83 -3.97
N GLN A 4 3.91 32.20 -3.05
CA GLN A 4 4.19 32.12 -1.62
C GLN A 4 4.51 30.66 -1.25
N LYS A 5 5.74 30.42 -0.77
CA LYS A 5 6.20 29.10 -0.36
C LYS A 5 5.76 28.85 1.08
N PHE A 6 5.03 27.76 1.30
CA PHE A 6 4.63 27.30 2.62
C PHE A 6 5.51 26.13 3.08
N GLU A 7 5.92 26.15 4.33
CA GLU A 7 6.67 25.05 4.95
C GLU A 7 5.73 24.04 5.61
N ILE A 8 6.14 22.77 5.69
CA ILE A 8 5.39 21.76 6.44
C ILE A 8 5.39 22.18 7.92
N TYR A 9 4.23 22.04 8.55
CA TYR A 9 3.88 22.51 9.89
C TYR A 9 3.71 24.03 10.05
N ALA A 10 3.77 24.80 8.97
CA ALA A 10 3.42 26.22 9.03
C ALA A 10 1.92 26.39 9.35
N PRO A 11 1.56 27.25 10.32
CA PRO A 11 0.18 27.60 10.58
C PRO A 11 -0.32 28.58 9.50
N VAL A 12 -1.47 28.27 8.91
CA VAL A 12 -2.05 29.04 7.81
C VAL A 12 -3.52 29.30 8.02
N ARG A 13 -3.99 30.39 7.43
CA ARG A 13 -5.40 30.79 7.36
C ARG A 13 -5.84 30.80 5.91
N ASN A 14 -7.01 30.24 5.64
CA ASN A 14 -7.67 30.39 4.36
C ASN A 14 -8.23 31.81 4.21
N THR A 15 -7.89 32.48 3.12
CA THR A 15 -8.26 33.88 2.90
C THR A 15 -9.73 34.08 2.48
N ILE A 16 -10.41 33.03 2.04
CA ILE A 16 -11.82 33.05 1.63
C ILE A 16 -12.75 32.84 2.83
N ASN A 17 -12.55 31.74 3.57
CA ASN A 17 -13.47 31.33 4.65
C ASN A 17 -12.89 31.47 6.05
N SER A 18 -11.67 32.01 6.18
CA SER A 18 -10.96 32.20 7.45
C SER A 18 -10.69 30.91 8.24
N ALA A 19 -10.80 29.73 7.62
CA ALA A 19 -10.46 28.47 8.27
C ALA A 19 -8.96 28.41 8.61
N LEU A 20 -8.64 27.96 9.82
CA LEU A 20 -7.28 27.76 10.30
C LEU A 20 -6.84 26.31 10.08
N GLY A 21 -5.57 26.12 9.75
CA GLY A 21 -4.98 24.79 9.64
C GLY A 21 -3.47 24.80 9.62
N VAL A 22 -2.90 23.60 9.66
CA VAL A 22 -1.47 23.37 9.65
C VAL A 22 -1.09 22.73 8.32
N VAL A 23 -0.09 23.27 7.63
CA VAL A 23 0.39 22.68 6.36
C VAL A 23 0.97 21.29 6.61
N VAL A 24 0.51 20.29 5.86
CA VAL A 24 0.98 18.89 5.98
C VAL A 24 1.61 18.35 4.69
N LYS A 25 1.38 19.01 3.55
CA LYS A 25 1.98 18.64 2.26
C LYS A 25 1.99 19.84 1.32
N THR A 26 3.05 19.98 0.54
CA THR A 26 3.15 20.93 -0.57
C THR A 26 3.43 20.18 -1.88
N ALA A 27 2.72 20.56 -2.96
CA ALA A 27 2.86 19.96 -4.28
C ALA A 27 2.62 21.04 -5.35
N GLY A 28 3.69 21.76 -5.72
CA GLY A 28 3.58 22.95 -6.57
C GLY A 28 2.73 24.01 -5.90
N GLU A 29 1.67 24.47 -6.58
CA GLU A 29 0.71 25.43 -6.02
C GLU A 29 -0.33 24.81 -5.07
N ASN A 30 -0.41 23.48 -4.99
CA ASN A 30 -1.39 22.80 -4.14
C ASN A 30 -0.80 22.56 -2.75
N ILE A 31 -1.47 23.11 -1.74
CA ILE A 31 -1.09 23.05 -0.34
C ILE A 31 -2.17 22.27 0.42
N THR A 32 -1.81 21.14 1.00
CA THR A 32 -2.70 20.38 1.87
C THR A 32 -2.52 20.84 3.31
N ILE A 33 -3.64 21.20 3.95
CA ILE A 33 -3.69 21.62 5.34
C ILE A 33 -4.51 20.63 6.16
N GLN A 34 -4.14 20.49 7.44
CA GLN A 34 -4.90 19.78 8.46
C GLN A 34 -5.60 20.83 9.33
N PRO A 35 -6.93 21.00 9.24
CA PRO A 35 -7.67 21.85 10.16
C PRO A 35 -7.82 21.17 11.53
N GLN A 36 -8.19 21.95 12.56
CA GLN A 36 -8.55 21.39 13.87
C GLN A 36 -9.85 20.57 13.82
N SER A 37 -10.74 20.90 12.87
CA SER A 37 -12.09 20.34 12.79
C SER A 37 -12.18 18.96 12.14
N GLY A 38 -11.11 18.42 11.54
CA GLY A 38 -11.17 17.11 10.90
C GLY A 38 -10.29 16.97 9.66
N GLU A 39 -10.82 16.37 8.60
CA GLU A 39 -10.04 15.85 7.49
C GLU A 39 -9.11 16.85 6.77
N ARG A 40 -8.06 16.31 6.13
CA ARG A 40 -7.09 17.08 5.34
C ARG A 40 -7.77 17.67 4.11
N ILE A 41 -7.54 18.96 3.86
CA ILE A 41 -8.11 19.69 2.73
C ILE A 41 -6.97 20.30 1.93
N THR A 42 -7.09 20.29 0.59
CA THR A 42 -6.10 20.90 -0.30
C THR A 42 -6.63 22.19 -0.89
N PHE A 43 -5.83 23.25 -0.80
CA PHE A 43 -6.09 24.57 -1.36
C PHE A 43 -4.98 24.97 -2.33
N ARG A 44 -5.26 25.91 -3.24
CA ARG A 44 -4.18 26.60 -3.95
C ARG A 44 -3.50 27.60 -3.02
N ALA A 45 -2.19 27.77 -3.16
CA ALA A 45 -1.36 28.64 -2.33
C ALA A 45 -1.90 30.08 -2.25
N GLN A 46 -2.47 30.62 -3.34
CA GLN A 46 -3.04 31.97 -3.38
C GLN A 46 -4.24 32.18 -2.43
N TYR A 47 -4.87 31.10 -1.95
CA TYR A 47 -5.98 31.15 -1.00
C TYR A 47 -5.55 30.93 0.45
N LEU A 48 -4.24 30.88 0.70
CA LEU A 48 -3.68 30.72 2.02
C LEU A 48 -2.82 31.93 2.34
N ALA A 49 -2.84 32.33 3.61
CA ALA A 49 -1.92 33.29 4.19
C ALA A 49 -1.34 32.71 5.48
N PRO A 50 -0.14 33.14 5.92
CA PRO A 50 0.35 32.83 7.24
C PRO A 50 -0.67 33.22 8.32
N ALA A 51 -0.89 32.35 9.29
CA ALA A 51 -1.75 32.67 10.43
C ALA A 51 -1.09 33.77 11.29
N SER A 52 -1.90 34.66 11.87
CA SER A 52 -1.41 35.63 12.85
C SER A 52 -0.84 34.93 14.09
N ALA A 53 -0.08 35.64 14.93
CA ALA A 53 0.51 35.07 16.15
C ALA A 53 -0.54 34.43 17.08
N THR A 54 -1.71 35.07 17.21
CA THR A 54 -2.82 34.57 18.03
C THR A 54 -3.44 33.29 17.44
N GLU A 55 -3.64 33.26 16.12
CA GLU A 55 -4.17 32.08 15.42
C GLU A 55 -3.16 30.93 15.39
N ALA A 56 -1.87 31.23 15.26
CA ALA A 56 -0.80 30.24 15.33
C ALA A 56 -0.74 29.58 16.72
N ALA A 57 -0.97 30.35 17.79
CA ALA A 57 -1.02 29.82 19.15
C ALA A 57 -2.14 28.78 19.33
N THR A 58 -3.30 28.95 18.70
CA THR A 58 -4.39 27.96 18.79
C THR A 58 -4.06 26.66 18.06
N LEU A 59 -3.21 26.73 17.04
CA LEU A 59 -2.76 25.57 16.26
C LEU A 59 -1.56 24.83 16.88
N ALA A 60 -0.91 25.40 17.90
CA ALA A 60 0.28 24.79 18.52
C ALA A 60 0.08 23.33 18.99
N PRO A 61 -1.04 22.95 19.63
CA PRO A 61 -1.28 21.54 20.01
C PRO A 61 -1.36 20.60 18.79
N LEU A 62 -1.97 21.06 17.69
CA LEU A 62 -2.07 20.29 16.45
C LEU A 62 -0.71 20.14 15.77
N ILE A 63 0.11 21.20 15.76
CA ILE A 63 1.48 21.13 15.26
C ILE A 63 2.29 20.10 16.06
N ALA A 64 2.20 20.12 17.39
CA ALA A 64 2.90 19.16 18.26
C ALA A 64 2.44 17.72 18.00
N LEU A 65 1.13 17.50 17.86
CA LEU A 65 0.58 16.19 17.51
C LEU A 65 1.12 15.69 16.17
N LEU A 66 1.08 16.52 15.13
CA LEU A 66 1.52 16.16 13.78
C LEU A 66 3.02 15.88 13.71
N LYS A 67 3.83 16.63 14.47
CA LYS A 67 5.27 16.35 14.60
C LYS A 67 5.52 15.01 15.30
N ARG A 68 4.82 14.73 16.40
CA ARG A 68 4.91 13.44 17.10
C ARG A 68 4.48 12.27 16.20
N GLU A 69 3.39 12.42 15.45
CA GLU A 69 2.94 11.39 14.51
C GLU A 69 3.96 11.12 13.40
N GLU A 70 4.65 12.16 12.94
CA GLU A 70 5.72 12.02 11.95
C GLU A 70 6.95 11.34 12.54
N GLU A 71 7.34 11.71 13.77
CA GLU A 71 8.41 11.03 14.50
C GLU A 71 8.08 9.54 14.71
N GLU A 72 6.87 9.20 15.17
CA GLU A 72 6.42 7.81 15.33
C GLU A 72 6.37 7.05 13.99
N ARG A 73 5.99 7.72 12.90
CA ARG A 73 6.01 7.13 11.56
C ARG A 73 7.43 6.83 11.08
N ASN A 74 8.39 7.68 11.46
CA ASN A 74 9.79 7.58 11.09
C ASN A 74 10.60 6.66 12.01
N LYS A 75 10.06 6.30 13.19
CA LYS A 75 10.67 5.29 14.05
C LYS A 75 10.74 3.94 13.31
N PRO A 76 11.89 3.23 13.39
CA PRO A 76 11.98 1.87 12.90
C PRO A 76 10.92 1.01 13.62
N LYS A 77 9.93 0.53 12.88
CA LYS A 77 8.99 -0.44 13.41
C LYS A 77 9.73 -1.75 13.59
N ALA A 78 9.54 -2.39 14.75
CA ALA A 78 10.01 -3.74 14.94
C ALA A 78 9.49 -4.62 13.77
N PRO A 79 10.31 -5.51 13.21
CA PRO A 79 9.84 -6.45 12.22
C PRO A 79 8.61 -7.18 12.77
N PRO A 80 7.52 -7.27 12.01
CA PRO A 80 6.33 -7.99 12.46
C PRO A 80 6.70 -9.45 12.74
N ASP A 81 6.19 -10.00 13.86
CA ASP A 81 6.43 -11.38 14.25
C ASP A 81 5.94 -12.35 13.15
N PRO A 82 6.82 -13.19 12.56
CA PRO A 82 6.43 -14.14 11.53
C PRO A 82 5.31 -15.09 11.96
N ALA A 83 5.22 -15.46 13.24
CA ALA A 83 4.17 -16.32 13.77
C ALA A 83 2.80 -15.64 13.70
N ILE A 84 2.74 -14.34 14.02
CA ILE A 84 1.51 -13.55 13.93
C ILE A 84 1.06 -13.44 12.47
N ILE A 85 1.98 -13.21 11.54
CA ILE A 85 1.65 -13.13 10.10
C ILE A 85 1.07 -14.45 9.60
N ARG A 86 1.66 -15.58 9.99
CA ARG A 86 1.12 -16.91 9.62
C ARG A 86 -0.27 -17.13 10.24
N ALA A 87 -0.47 -16.78 11.51
CA ALA A 87 -1.77 -16.90 12.15
C ALA A 87 -2.86 -16.05 11.46
N GLU A 88 -2.53 -14.82 11.02
CA GLU A 88 -3.46 -14.00 10.24
C GLU A 88 -3.74 -14.57 8.85
N PHE A 89 -2.73 -15.18 8.21
CA PHE A 89 -2.93 -15.91 6.96
C PHE A 89 -3.85 -17.12 7.14
N ASP A 90 -3.69 -17.91 8.21
CA ASP A 90 -4.54 -19.06 8.50
C ASP A 90 -6.00 -18.65 8.72
N LYS A 91 -6.24 -17.52 9.41
CA LYS A 91 -7.59 -16.93 9.56
C LYS A 91 -8.19 -16.53 8.21
N PHE A 92 -7.41 -15.85 7.37
CA PHE A 92 -7.82 -15.47 6.03
C PHE A 92 -8.17 -16.69 5.18
N LEU A 93 -7.34 -17.72 5.25
CA LEU A 93 -7.51 -18.96 4.51
C LEU A 93 -8.76 -19.70 4.97
N HIS A 94 -8.97 -19.81 6.29
CA HIS A 94 -10.18 -20.38 6.85
C HIS A 94 -11.43 -19.65 6.34
N HIS A 95 -11.43 -18.31 6.33
CA HIS A 95 -12.55 -17.52 5.81
C HIS A 95 -12.87 -17.82 4.33
N ILE A 96 -11.84 -17.93 3.49
CA ILE A 96 -12.02 -18.29 2.07
C ILE A 96 -12.52 -19.72 1.92
N THR A 97 -11.91 -20.68 2.62
CA THR A 97 -12.29 -22.10 2.51
C THR A 97 -13.72 -22.33 2.99
N VAL A 98 -14.19 -21.67 4.05
CA VAL A 98 -15.59 -21.77 4.49
C VAL A 98 -16.55 -21.29 3.39
N ARG A 99 -16.21 -20.20 2.70
CA ARG A 99 -17.07 -19.61 1.67
C ARG A 99 -16.98 -20.33 0.32
N TYR A 100 -15.80 -20.85 -0.02
CA TYR A 100 -15.48 -21.46 -1.31
C TYR A 100 -14.54 -22.69 -1.12
N PRO A 101 -15.02 -23.83 -0.60
CA PRO A 101 -14.16 -24.92 -0.15
C PRO A 101 -13.13 -25.42 -1.17
N ALA A 102 -13.58 -25.74 -2.40
CA ALA A 102 -12.69 -26.24 -3.45
C ALA A 102 -11.66 -25.19 -3.91
N SER A 103 -12.05 -23.92 -3.96
CA SER A 103 -11.14 -22.84 -4.37
C SER A 103 -10.19 -22.43 -3.24
N GLY A 104 -10.62 -22.52 -1.97
CA GLY A 104 -9.82 -22.20 -0.80
C GLY A 104 -8.65 -23.17 -0.63
N GLU A 105 -8.89 -24.48 -0.74
CA GLU A 105 -7.82 -25.48 -0.69
C GLU A 105 -6.88 -25.39 -1.90
N ALA A 106 -7.42 -25.20 -3.11
CA ALA A 106 -6.58 -25.01 -4.30
C ALA A 106 -5.73 -23.72 -4.20
N PHE A 107 -6.30 -22.64 -3.64
CA PHE A 107 -5.56 -21.41 -3.36
C PHE A 107 -4.48 -21.63 -2.31
N LYS A 108 -4.76 -22.35 -1.22
CA LYS A 108 -3.77 -22.69 -0.18
C LYS A 108 -2.52 -23.30 -0.81
N THR A 109 -2.70 -24.37 -1.58
CA THR A 109 -1.59 -25.09 -2.22
C THR A 109 -0.80 -24.17 -3.14
N PHE A 110 -1.49 -23.48 -4.04
CA PHE A 110 -0.84 -22.55 -4.96
C PHE A 110 -0.10 -21.42 -4.22
N TRP A 111 -0.69 -20.87 -3.16
CA TRP A 111 -0.09 -19.80 -2.39
C TRP A 111 1.16 -20.26 -1.66
N LEU A 112 1.14 -21.44 -1.04
CA LEU A 112 2.34 -22.02 -0.41
C LEU A 112 3.48 -22.21 -1.42
N ASP A 113 3.17 -22.65 -2.64
CA ASP A 113 4.17 -22.75 -3.72
C ASP A 113 4.70 -21.37 -4.14
N VAL A 114 3.84 -20.35 -4.18
CA VAL A 114 4.23 -18.95 -4.42
C VAL A 114 5.14 -18.43 -3.30
N LEU A 115 4.82 -18.71 -2.04
CA LEU A 115 5.66 -18.35 -0.90
C LEU A 115 7.03 -19.03 -0.99
N ALA A 116 7.07 -20.32 -1.29
CA ALA A 116 8.32 -21.06 -1.48
C ALA A 116 9.15 -20.48 -2.64
N ALA A 117 8.52 -20.12 -3.76
CA ALA A 117 9.18 -19.44 -4.88
C ALA A 117 9.75 -18.06 -4.50
N ALA A 118 9.16 -17.40 -3.52
CA ALA A 118 9.60 -16.14 -2.94
C ALA A 118 10.57 -16.28 -1.75
N GLY A 119 10.94 -17.52 -1.36
CA GLY A 119 11.81 -17.83 -0.23
C GLY A 119 11.14 -17.95 1.14
N ASP A 120 9.82 -17.75 1.24
CA ASP A 120 8.97 -17.85 2.44
C ASP A 120 9.57 -17.21 3.71
N LEU A 121 9.72 -15.88 3.70
CA LEU A 121 10.15 -15.09 4.85
C LEU A 121 9.02 -14.13 5.26
N PRO A 122 8.08 -14.55 6.14
CA PRO A 122 6.98 -13.70 6.58
C PRO A 122 7.53 -12.42 7.24
N GLY A 123 6.98 -11.26 6.86
CA GLY A 123 7.45 -9.96 7.30
C GLY A 123 8.57 -9.37 6.43
N GLN A 124 9.19 -10.17 5.55
CA GLN A 124 10.22 -9.71 4.61
C GLN A 124 9.80 -9.89 3.15
N THR A 125 9.57 -11.11 2.67
CA THR A 125 9.19 -11.40 1.28
C THR A 125 7.68 -11.46 1.07
N TRP A 126 6.91 -11.57 2.15
CA TRP A 126 5.45 -11.50 2.11
C TRP A 126 4.88 -11.06 3.46
N GLU A 127 3.62 -10.62 3.47
CA GLU A 127 2.87 -10.35 4.70
C GLU A 127 1.35 -10.34 4.44
N MET A 128 0.57 -10.08 5.49
CA MET A 128 -0.87 -9.84 5.40
C MET A 128 -1.16 -8.34 5.41
N LYS A 129 -1.94 -7.86 4.43
CA LYS A 129 -2.54 -6.53 4.53
C LYS A 129 -3.51 -6.51 5.71
N PRO A 130 -3.53 -5.44 6.53
CA PRO A 130 -4.35 -5.38 7.72
C PRO A 130 -5.84 -5.45 7.36
N ASN A 131 -6.65 -5.99 8.29
CA ASN A 131 -8.10 -6.15 8.10
C ASN A 131 -8.85 -4.82 7.90
N THR A 132 -8.23 -3.69 8.26
CA THR A 132 -8.75 -2.33 8.01
C THR A 132 -8.44 -1.80 6.60
N ALA A 133 -7.60 -2.49 5.83
CA ALA A 133 -7.34 -2.12 4.44
C ALA A 133 -8.57 -2.39 3.57
N LYS A 134 -8.73 -1.60 2.50
CA LYS A 134 -9.81 -1.78 1.51
C LYS A 134 -9.84 -3.20 0.90
N HIS A 135 -8.67 -3.82 0.77
CA HIS A 135 -8.49 -5.17 0.22
C HIS A 135 -7.51 -5.94 1.14
N PRO A 136 -8.01 -6.53 2.24
CA PRO A 136 -7.18 -7.36 3.11
C PRO A 136 -6.85 -8.68 2.41
N GLY A 137 -5.68 -9.22 2.73
CA GLY A 137 -5.19 -10.45 2.10
C GLY A 137 -3.67 -10.51 2.01
N PRO A 138 -3.13 -11.66 1.58
CA PRO A 138 -1.71 -11.86 1.49
C PRO A 138 -1.10 -11.08 0.32
N VAL A 139 0.12 -10.60 0.52
CA VAL A 139 0.85 -9.79 -0.44
C VAL A 139 2.32 -10.20 -0.46
N LEU A 140 2.91 -10.30 -1.65
CA LEU A 140 4.36 -10.43 -1.82
C LEU A 140 5.03 -9.06 -1.82
N LYS A 141 6.24 -9.03 -1.29
CA LYS A 141 7.11 -7.86 -1.21
C LYS A 141 8.40 -8.13 -1.95
N VAL A 142 8.84 -7.15 -2.73
CA VAL A 142 10.14 -7.18 -3.41
C VAL A 142 11.01 -6.05 -2.87
N TYR A 143 12.31 -6.29 -2.78
CA TYR A 143 13.25 -5.24 -2.41
C TYR A 143 13.48 -4.30 -3.59
N ASN A 144 13.15 -3.03 -3.42
CA ASN A 144 13.37 -2.00 -4.41
C ASN A 144 14.73 -1.35 -4.13
N THR A 145 15.75 -1.79 -4.88
CA THR A 145 17.14 -1.31 -4.75
C THR A 145 17.25 0.22 -4.84
N PRO A 146 16.59 0.93 -5.78
CA PRO A 146 16.60 2.40 -5.81
C PRO A 146 16.17 3.08 -4.50
N THR A 147 15.19 2.50 -3.79
CA THR A 147 14.64 3.11 -2.57
C THR A 147 15.21 2.51 -1.28
N GLY A 148 15.92 1.38 -1.37
CA GLY A 148 16.38 0.61 -0.22
C GLY A 148 15.26 0.01 0.64
N LYS A 149 14.07 -0.20 0.06
CA LYS A 149 12.85 -0.61 0.80
C LYS A 149 12.20 -1.83 0.21
N TRP A 150 11.64 -2.67 1.07
CA TRP A 150 10.68 -3.71 0.67
C TRP A 150 9.34 -3.06 0.32
N VAL A 151 8.84 -3.31 -0.88
CA VAL A 151 7.59 -2.75 -1.38
C VAL A 151 6.67 -3.85 -1.88
N TYR A 152 5.36 -3.63 -1.76
CA TYR A 152 4.38 -4.60 -2.23
C TYR A 152 4.46 -4.71 -3.75
N CYS A 153 4.60 -5.93 -4.26
CA CYS A 153 4.70 -6.21 -5.70
C CYS A 153 3.51 -6.98 -6.24
N LEU A 154 3.03 -8.00 -5.52
CA LEU A 154 1.93 -8.86 -5.93
C LEU A 154 0.91 -8.98 -4.80
N THR A 155 -0.32 -8.55 -5.04
CA THR A 155 -1.42 -8.63 -4.08
C THR A 155 -2.39 -9.72 -4.49
N PHE A 156 -2.84 -10.51 -3.52
CA PHE A 156 -3.99 -11.37 -3.69
C PHE A 156 -5.24 -10.72 -3.09
N MET A 157 -6.34 -10.72 -3.83
CA MET A 157 -7.61 -10.14 -3.41
C MET A 157 -8.70 -11.20 -3.34
N ALA A 158 -9.30 -11.35 -2.16
CA ALA A 158 -10.47 -12.18 -1.96
C ALA A 158 -11.73 -11.47 -2.49
N GLY A 159 -12.54 -12.19 -3.28
CA GLY A 159 -13.77 -11.69 -3.92
C GLY A 159 -14.52 -12.82 -4.63
N TRP A 160 -15.46 -12.49 -5.52
CA TRP A 160 -16.18 -13.47 -6.36
C TRP A 160 -15.25 -14.25 -7.31
N GLY A 161 -14.13 -13.63 -7.69
CA GLY A 161 -12.95 -14.27 -8.27
C GLY A 161 -11.75 -13.94 -7.40
N LEU A 162 -10.93 -14.94 -7.11
CA LEU A 162 -9.67 -14.76 -6.40
C LEU A 162 -8.68 -14.10 -7.36
N ARG A 163 -8.55 -12.77 -7.26
CA ARG A 163 -7.79 -11.94 -8.20
C ARG A 163 -6.37 -11.76 -7.71
N MET A 164 -5.41 -11.87 -8.63
CA MET A 164 -4.03 -11.45 -8.39
C MET A 164 -3.78 -10.14 -9.12
N GLU A 165 -3.12 -9.21 -8.44
CA GLU A 165 -2.63 -7.96 -9.04
C GLU A 165 -1.13 -7.86 -8.86
N ILE A 166 -0.43 -7.40 -9.88
CA ILE A 166 1.01 -7.16 -9.87
C ILE A 166 1.32 -5.75 -10.37
N LYS A 167 2.26 -5.06 -9.72
CA LYS A 167 2.76 -3.77 -10.24
C LYS A 167 3.60 -4.01 -11.48
N LYS A 168 3.34 -3.22 -12.54
CA LYS A 168 4.01 -3.35 -13.85
C LYS A 168 5.53 -3.30 -13.75
N GLU A 169 6.03 -2.39 -12.90
CA GLU A 169 7.47 -2.17 -12.68
C GLU A 169 8.21 -3.41 -12.15
N PHE A 170 7.51 -4.35 -11.52
CA PHE A 170 8.09 -5.59 -11.00
C PHE A 170 7.74 -6.83 -11.83
N LEU A 171 6.93 -6.70 -12.88
CA LEU A 171 6.59 -7.81 -13.75
C LEU A 171 7.76 -8.09 -14.71
N PRO A 172 8.33 -9.31 -14.74
CA PRO A 172 9.41 -9.61 -15.67
C PRO A 172 8.90 -9.63 -17.12
N THR A 173 9.72 -9.11 -18.03
CA THR A 173 9.44 -9.11 -19.48
C THR A 173 9.15 -10.52 -19.97
N GLY A 174 8.09 -10.67 -20.76
CA GLY A 174 7.62 -11.95 -21.29
C GLY A 174 6.48 -12.58 -20.47
N TYR A 175 6.23 -12.11 -19.25
CA TYR A 175 5.17 -12.63 -18.38
C TYR A 175 3.88 -11.79 -18.39
N GLU A 176 3.80 -10.78 -19.24
CA GLU A 176 2.63 -9.90 -19.43
C GLU A 176 1.33 -10.68 -19.69
N HIS A 177 1.44 -11.77 -20.46
CA HIS A 177 0.32 -12.62 -20.83
C HIS A 177 -0.33 -13.34 -19.64
N LEU A 178 0.39 -13.51 -18.53
CA LEU A 178 -0.16 -14.08 -17.29
C LEU A 178 -1.09 -13.10 -16.56
N PHE A 179 -0.95 -11.80 -16.83
CA PHE A 179 -1.75 -10.74 -16.23
C PHE A 179 -2.43 -9.91 -17.33
N PRO A 180 -3.45 -10.45 -18.01
CA PRO A 180 -4.02 -9.84 -19.21
C PRO A 180 -4.83 -8.56 -18.93
N ILE A 181 -5.30 -8.36 -17.70
CA ILE A 181 -6.07 -7.17 -17.34
C ILE A 181 -5.09 -6.02 -17.12
N ASP A 182 -5.01 -5.10 -18.08
CA ASP A 182 -4.18 -3.91 -17.99
C ASP A 182 -4.84 -2.80 -17.14
N HIS A 183 -4.04 -1.82 -16.72
CA HIS A 183 -4.44 -0.65 -15.94
C HIS A 183 -5.08 -0.95 -14.56
N ALA A 184 -4.78 -2.11 -13.97
CA ALA A 184 -5.09 -2.39 -12.57
C ALA A 184 -4.31 -1.46 -11.62
N MET A 185 -4.64 -1.46 -10.32
CA MET A 185 -3.96 -0.64 -9.31
C MET A 185 -3.84 0.86 -9.69
N PHE A 186 -4.95 1.47 -10.12
CA PHE A 186 -4.98 2.87 -10.60
C PHE A 186 -4.04 3.14 -11.78
N GLY A 187 -3.92 2.18 -12.71
CA GLY A 187 -3.09 2.29 -13.91
C GLY A 187 -1.65 1.75 -13.75
N ALA A 188 -1.17 1.55 -12.52
CA ALA A 188 0.20 1.15 -12.22
C ALA A 188 0.45 -0.37 -12.23
N GLY A 189 -0.62 -1.17 -12.33
CA GLY A 189 -0.56 -2.62 -12.25
C GLY A 189 -1.23 -3.35 -13.41
N ARG A 190 -1.06 -4.67 -13.41
CA ARG A 190 -1.80 -5.64 -14.22
C ARG A 190 -2.47 -6.64 -13.30
N ALA A 191 -3.50 -7.31 -13.78
CA ALA A 191 -4.24 -8.28 -12.99
C ALA A 191 -4.62 -9.53 -13.78
N VAL A 192 -4.97 -10.57 -13.03
CA VAL A 192 -5.60 -11.78 -13.54
C VAL A 192 -6.63 -12.29 -12.54
N GLU A 193 -7.72 -12.82 -13.08
CA GLU A 193 -8.74 -13.51 -12.29
C GLU A 193 -8.58 -15.00 -12.53
N LEU A 194 -8.37 -15.77 -11.45
CA LEU A 194 -8.11 -17.20 -11.53
C LEU A 194 -9.21 -17.99 -10.82
N VAL A 195 -9.64 -19.06 -11.48
CA VAL A 195 -10.49 -20.09 -10.88
C VAL A 195 -9.56 -21.19 -10.36
N TYR A 196 -9.10 -21.07 -9.12
CA TYR A 196 -8.05 -21.92 -8.53
C TYR A 196 -8.41 -23.41 -8.57
N SER A 197 -9.67 -23.75 -8.30
CA SER A 197 -10.17 -25.13 -8.39
C SER A 197 -10.09 -25.75 -9.79
N LYS A 198 -9.88 -24.95 -10.83
CA LYS A 198 -9.75 -25.37 -12.24
C LYS A 198 -8.42 -24.95 -12.86
N LEU A 199 -7.45 -24.50 -12.06
CA LEU A 199 -6.16 -24.02 -12.55
C LEU A 199 -5.21 -25.23 -12.71
N PRO A 200 -4.89 -25.68 -13.94
CA PRO A 200 -4.04 -26.84 -14.14
C PRO A 200 -2.60 -26.55 -13.70
N ALA A 201 -1.88 -27.59 -13.26
CA ALA A 201 -0.51 -27.49 -12.74
C ALA A 201 0.46 -26.80 -13.72
N GLU A 202 0.31 -27.05 -15.03
CA GLU A 202 1.13 -26.40 -16.07
C GLU A 202 0.96 -24.87 -16.06
N LYS A 203 -0.26 -24.37 -15.87
CA LYS A 203 -0.52 -22.93 -15.76
C LYS A 203 -0.01 -22.39 -14.42
N GLN A 204 -0.16 -23.14 -13.33
CA GLN A 204 0.39 -22.75 -12.02
C GLN A 204 1.91 -22.54 -12.11
N LYS A 205 2.61 -23.48 -12.76
CA LYS A 205 4.06 -23.40 -12.98
C LYS A 205 4.49 -22.10 -13.64
N LEU A 206 3.75 -21.58 -14.62
CA LEU A 206 4.08 -20.30 -15.27
C LEU A 206 4.06 -19.13 -14.28
N TYR A 207 3.09 -19.10 -13.36
CA TYR A 207 3.06 -18.08 -12.29
C TYR A 207 4.21 -18.26 -11.31
N LEU A 208 4.54 -19.49 -10.93
CA LEU A 208 5.66 -19.77 -10.04
C LEU A 208 7.01 -19.37 -10.67
N ASP A 209 7.18 -19.63 -11.97
CA ASP A 209 8.37 -19.22 -12.72
C ASP A 209 8.48 -17.70 -12.83
N CYS A 210 7.34 -17.01 -13.02
CA CYS A 210 7.26 -15.55 -12.96
C CYS A 210 7.74 -15.03 -11.59
N VAL A 211 7.22 -15.59 -10.49
CA VAL A 211 7.62 -15.21 -9.13
C VAL A 211 9.11 -15.45 -8.92
N LYS A 212 9.65 -16.62 -9.30
CA LYS A 212 11.10 -16.89 -9.22
C LYS A 212 11.92 -15.86 -10.00
N ALA A 213 11.46 -15.46 -11.18
CA ALA A 213 12.13 -14.44 -12.00
C ALA A 213 12.13 -13.05 -11.34
N ILE A 214 11.10 -12.70 -10.56
CA ILE A 214 11.07 -11.46 -9.76
C ILE A 214 12.19 -11.48 -8.72
N TYR A 215 12.29 -12.55 -7.93
CA TYR A 215 13.25 -12.64 -6.83
C TYR A 215 14.70 -12.84 -7.30
N LYS A 216 14.91 -13.47 -8.45
CA LYS A 216 16.25 -13.61 -9.07
C LYS A 216 16.85 -12.27 -9.51
N LYS A 217 16.04 -11.28 -9.88
CA LYS A 217 16.51 -9.92 -10.22
C LYS A 217 16.88 -9.08 -9.00
N THR A 218 16.49 -9.53 -7.82
CA THR A 218 16.59 -8.77 -6.57
C THR A 218 17.79 -9.19 -5.73
N THR A 219 18.46 -10.28 -6.12
CA THR A 219 19.73 -10.77 -5.57
C THR A 219 20.89 -10.26 -6.42
#